data_AF-A0A238XCR8-F1
#
_entry.id   AF-A0A238XCR8-F1
#
_cell.length_a   1.000
_cell.length_b   1.000
_cell.length_c   1.000
_cell.angle_alpha   90.00
_cell.angle_beta   90.00
_cell.angle_gamma   90.00
#
_symmetry.space_group_name_H-M   'P 1'
#
loop_
_entity.id
_entity.type
_entity.pdbx_description
1 polymer ?
#
loop_
_entity_poly.entity_id
_entity_poly.type
_entity_poly.pdbx_seq_one_letter_code
_entity_poly.pdbx_strand_id
1 'polypeptide(L)'
;MRNDAADVLDRLRDSRDPRLLRLIDDALRADTVTPPDPDVVEPYRWFLARVGDGLKLTAAGYLPPAVVSEIMRRFGWDADWVGAGNREDLTVPVSALRTSARRLGLVRVHRGVLLQSVAGRRLAEDPDGLWQHIAARLPLGSRDVELQAGVLWLLAIAARRPDPEHVVALGLRALGWVGGTGDRRTRQTPVRSSATRRRCSTGSVSLPVAVCPGSSNRRSRWPVRRCSAPRSNPRLPHRRATVSPSSSPSRSPTSTLRCGGGSRCPGR
;
A
#
# COMPACT_ATOMS: atom_id res chain seq x y z
N MET A 1 -0.02 -24.24 -6.14
CA MET A 1 0.82 -23.60 -5.11
C MET A 1 -0.11 -22.69 -4.33
N ARG A 2 -0.45 -23.02 -3.08
CA ARG A 2 -1.32 -22.17 -2.26
C ARG A 2 -0.44 -21.05 -1.73
N ASN A 3 -0.62 -19.83 -2.21
CA ASN A 3 0.06 -18.64 -1.68
C ASN A 3 -0.70 -18.10 -0.47
N ASP A 4 -0.94 -18.96 0.52
CA ASP A 4 -1.40 -18.50 1.82
C ASP A 4 -0.18 -18.07 2.66
N ALA A 5 -0.44 -17.31 3.73
CA ALA A 5 0.64 -16.80 4.57
C ALA A 5 1.49 -17.92 5.18
N ALA A 6 0.92 -19.11 5.40
CA ALA A 6 1.63 -20.25 5.95
C ALA A 6 2.70 -20.78 4.98
N ASP A 7 2.37 -20.94 3.69
CA ASP A 7 3.35 -21.32 2.66
C ASP A 7 4.54 -20.35 2.61
N VAL A 8 4.29 -19.05 2.71
CA VAL A 8 5.35 -18.05 2.75
C VAL A 8 6.24 -18.23 3.97
N LEU A 9 5.66 -18.42 5.15
CA LEU A 9 6.41 -18.61 6.39
C LEU A 9 7.27 -19.88 6.34
N ASP A 10 6.74 -20.98 5.83
CA ASP A 10 7.47 -22.24 5.73
C ASP A 10 8.64 -22.11 4.76
N ARG A 11 8.43 -21.48 3.60
CA ARG A 11 9.51 -21.22 2.64
C ARG A 11 10.58 -20.27 3.21
N LEU A 12 10.20 -19.29 4.01
CA LEU A 12 11.17 -18.42 4.70
C LEU A 12 11.96 -19.20 5.75
N ARG A 13 11.33 -20.11 6.51
CA ARG A 13 12.02 -21.00 7.46
C ARG A 13 13.01 -21.93 6.75
N ASP A 14 12.63 -22.47 5.60
CA ASP A 14 13.47 -23.34 4.77
C ASP A 14 14.71 -22.66 4.20
N SER A 15 14.65 -21.34 3.96
CA SER A 15 15.81 -20.56 3.51
C SER A 15 16.95 -20.57 4.53
N ARG A 16 16.65 -20.81 5.82
CA ARG A 16 17.57 -20.77 6.96
C ARG A 16 18.37 -19.46 7.07
N ASP A 17 17.89 -18.37 6.50
CA ASP A 17 18.51 -17.05 6.66
C ASP A 17 18.23 -16.52 8.08
N PRO A 18 19.26 -16.28 8.92
CA PRO A 18 19.08 -15.82 10.30
C PRO A 18 18.42 -14.44 10.42
N ARG A 19 18.40 -13.63 9.36
CA ARG A 19 17.68 -12.35 9.34
C ARG A 19 16.17 -12.56 9.19
N LEU A 20 15.77 -13.48 8.31
CA LEU A 20 14.37 -13.82 8.06
C LEU A 20 13.77 -14.63 9.21
N LEU A 21 14.54 -15.52 9.83
CA LEU A 21 14.10 -16.23 11.04
C LEU A 21 13.83 -15.25 12.20
N ARG A 22 14.75 -14.31 12.44
CA ARG A 22 14.55 -13.25 13.46
C ARG A 22 13.34 -12.36 13.15
N LEU A 23 13.09 -12.07 11.88
CA LEU A 23 11.90 -11.32 11.47
C LEU A 23 10.61 -12.06 11.88
N ILE A 24 10.53 -13.35 11.58
CA ILE A 24 9.35 -14.17 11.92
C ILE A 24 9.18 -14.20 13.44
N ASP A 25 10.25 -14.47 14.17
CA ASP A 25 10.21 -14.54 15.64
C ASP A 25 9.76 -13.21 16.26
N ASP A 26 10.29 -12.09 15.79
CA ASP A 26 9.92 -10.76 16.30
C ASP A 26 8.46 -10.41 15.95
N ALA A 27 8.00 -10.78 14.75
CA ALA A 27 6.62 -10.57 14.33
C ALA A 27 5.64 -11.40 15.17
N LEU A 28 5.98 -12.65 15.50
CA LEU A 28 5.12 -13.53 16.31
C LEU A 28 5.11 -13.16 17.79
N ARG A 29 6.12 -12.45 18.28
CA ARG A 29 6.15 -11.88 19.64
C ARG A 29 5.39 -10.55 19.74
N ALA A 30 4.89 -10.00 18.63
CA ALA A 30 4.09 -8.80 18.69
C ALA A 30 2.75 -9.11 19.38
N ASP A 31 2.64 -8.79 20.67
CA ASP A 31 1.38 -8.86 21.39
C ASP A 31 0.36 -7.96 20.69
N THR A 32 -0.75 -8.57 20.25
CA THR A 32 -1.88 -7.87 19.63
C THR A 32 -3.13 -8.12 20.45
N VAL A 33 -3.23 -7.44 21.59
CA VAL A 33 -4.41 -7.49 22.46
C VAL A 33 -4.95 -6.09 22.73
N THR A 34 -4.96 -5.25 21.68
CA THR A 34 -5.76 -4.04 21.69
C THR A 34 -6.65 -4.08 20.45
N PRO A 35 -7.99 -3.99 20.61
CA PRO A 35 -8.84 -3.75 19.46
C PRO A 35 -8.33 -2.52 18.71
N PRO A 36 -8.37 -2.52 17.37
CA PRO A 36 -7.92 -1.38 16.59
C PRO A 36 -8.66 -0.12 17.04
N ASP A 37 -7.98 1.02 17.00
CA ASP A 37 -8.66 2.30 17.10
C ASP A 37 -9.70 2.39 15.96
N PRO A 38 -10.98 2.68 16.24
CA PRO A 38 -12.01 2.80 15.19
C PRO A 38 -11.64 3.80 14.10
N ASP A 39 -10.78 4.77 14.39
CA ASP A 39 -10.30 5.76 13.41
C ASP A 39 -9.46 5.14 12.28
N VAL A 40 -8.87 3.95 12.50
CA VAL A 40 -8.06 3.24 11.49
C VAL A 40 -8.90 2.86 10.26
N VAL A 41 -10.19 2.59 10.45
CA VAL A 41 -11.10 2.21 9.36
C VAL A 41 -12.00 3.36 8.89
N GLU A 42 -11.88 4.54 9.50
CA GLU A 42 -12.70 5.73 9.19
C GLU A 42 -12.67 6.12 7.70
N PRO A 43 -11.53 6.06 6.98
CA PRO A 43 -11.52 6.35 5.54
C PRO A 43 -12.47 5.46 4.73
N TYR A 44 -12.61 4.18 5.12
CA TYR A 44 -13.53 3.26 4.47
C TYR A 44 -14.98 3.49 4.91
N ARG A 45 -15.22 3.74 6.20
CA ARG A 45 -16.57 4.01 6.73
C ARG A 45 -17.18 5.24 6.07
N TRP A 46 -16.45 6.35 6.11
CA TRP A 46 -16.88 7.60 5.47
C TRP A 46 -17.08 7.41 3.97
N PHE A 47 -16.17 6.72 3.28
CA PHE A 47 -16.29 6.48 1.84
C PHE A 47 -17.53 5.64 1.51
N LEU A 48 -17.82 4.62 2.31
CA LEU A 48 -19.04 3.83 2.17
C LEU A 48 -20.27 4.70 2.37
N ALA A 49 -20.37 5.44 3.47
CA ALA A 49 -21.48 6.36 3.73
C ALA A 49 -21.67 7.35 2.56
N ARG A 50 -20.57 7.90 2.03
CA ARG A 50 -20.58 8.84 0.91
C ARG A 50 -21.08 8.21 -0.40
N VAL A 51 -20.83 6.93 -0.62
CA VAL A 51 -21.37 6.18 -1.76
C VAL A 51 -22.88 5.97 -1.63
N GLY A 52 -23.37 5.68 -0.41
CA GLY A 52 -24.80 5.47 -0.13
C GLY A 52 -25.46 4.52 -1.12
N ASP A 53 -26.59 4.95 -1.70
CA ASP A 53 -27.34 4.21 -2.72
C ASP A 53 -26.68 4.19 -4.09
N GLY A 54 -25.68 5.05 -4.30
CA GLY A 54 -24.88 5.04 -5.51
C GLY A 54 -24.19 6.38 -5.80
N LEU A 55 -22.99 6.27 -6.33
CA LEU A 55 -22.16 7.40 -6.72
C LEU A 55 -21.85 7.31 -8.21
N LYS A 56 -22.42 8.24 -8.99
CA LYS A 56 -22.21 8.30 -10.44
C LYS A 56 -20.75 8.63 -10.75
N LEU A 57 -20.10 7.76 -11.51
CA LEU A 57 -18.73 8.00 -11.98
C LEU A 57 -18.75 8.93 -13.20
N THR A 58 -17.62 9.55 -13.45
CA THR A 58 -17.34 10.25 -14.72
C THR A 58 -17.41 9.27 -15.89
N ALA A 59 -17.50 9.80 -17.12
CA ALA A 59 -17.50 8.98 -18.34
C ALA A 59 -16.25 8.08 -18.46
N ALA A 60 -15.12 8.52 -17.91
CA ALA A 60 -13.87 7.77 -17.87
C ALA A 60 -13.78 6.75 -16.71
N GLY A 61 -14.82 6.63 -15.87
CA GLY A 61 -14.87 5.67 -14.77
C GLY A 61 -14.17 6.13 -13.47
N TYR A 62 -13.81 7.41 -13.39
CA TYR A 62 -13.26 8.03 -12.19
C TYR A 62 -14.33 8.64 -11.30
N LEU A 63 -14.01 8.85 -10.02
CA LEU A 63 -14.79 9.62 -9.08
C LEU A 63 -14.97 11.06 -9.60
N PRO A 64 -16.14 11.68 -9.37
CA PRO A 64 -16.35 13.09 -9.67
C PRO A 64 -15.33 13.97 -8.93
N PRO A 65 -14.79 15.02 -9.56
CA PRO A 65 -13.80 15.90 -8.94
C PRO A 65 -14.20 16.46 -7.57
N ALA A 66 -15.49 16.81 -7.41
CA ALA A 66 -16.02 17.30 -6.14
C ALA A 66 -15.85 16.30 -4.99
N VAL A 67 -16.07 15.01 -5.27
CA VAL A 67 -15.90 13.93 -4.28
C VAL A 67 -14.42 13.73 -3.96
N VAL A 68 -13.54 13.80 -4.96
CA VAL A 68 -12.09 13.68 -4.75
C VAL A 68 -11.61 14.78 -3.81
N SER A 69 -12.00 16.04 -4.05
CA SER A 69 -11.61 17.15 -3.19
C SER A 69 -12.25 17.08 -1.80
N GLU A 70 -13.45 16.52 -1.68
CA GLU A 70 -14.11 16.26 -0.40
C GLU A 70 -13.30 15.24 0.44
N ILE A 71 -12.89 14.12 -0.16
CA ILE A 71 -12.04 13.10 0.50
C ILE A 71 -10.73 13.71 0.97
N MET A 72 -10.04 14.45 0.08
CA MET A 72 -8.74 15.04 0.39
C MET A 72 -8.82 15.96 1.61
N ARG A 73 -9.81 16.86 1.64
CA ARG A 73 -10.03 17.76 2.79
C ARG A 73 -10.45 17.03 4.05
N ARG A 74 -11.33 16.04 3.94
CA ARG A 74 -11.88 15.31 5.11
C ARG A 74 -10.79 14.62 5.93
N PHE A 75 -9.77 14.07 5.26
CA PHE A 75 -8.67 13.35 5.89
C PHE A 75 -7.37 14.16 5.99
N GLY A 76 -7.42 15.45 5.63
CA GLY A 76 -6.25 16.34 5.65
C GLY A 76 -5.15 15.93 4.68
N TRP A 77 -5.45 15.09 3.68
CA TRP A 77 -4.47 14.63 2.69
C TRP A 77 -4.06 15.74 1.72
N ASP A 78 -4.81 16.84 1.68
CA ASP A 78 -4.52 18.03 0.89
C ASP A 78 -3.40 18.90 1.48
N ALA A 79 -3.11 18.80 2.78
CA ALA A 79 -2.15 19.67 3.47
C ALA A 79 -0.76 19.68 2.84
N ASP A 80 -0.26 18.50 2.43
CA ASP A 80 1.05 18.32 1.81
C ASP A 80 0.95 17.96 0.31
N TRP A 81 -0.25 18.09 -0.29
CA TRP A 81 -0.48 17.65 -1.65
C TRP A 81 -0.02 18.69 -2.68
N VAL A 82 0.77 18.25 -3.66
CA VAL A 82 1.16 19.11 -4.79
C VAL A 82 0.06 19.10 -5.86
N GLY A 83 -0.64 20.23 -6.00
CA GLY A 83 -1.66 20.47 -7.02
C GLY A 83 -3.09 20.55 -6.46
N ALA A 84 -4.08 20.55 -7.35
CA ALA A 84 -5.47 20.86 -6.97
C ALA A 84 -6.22 19.75 -6.21
N GLY A 85 -5.71 18.51 -6.17
CA GLY A 85 -6.34 17.40 -5.43
C GLY A 85 -7.78 17.09 -5.86
N ASN A 86 -8.11 17.21 -7.16
CA ASN A 86 -9.47 17.08 -7.68
C ASN A 86 -9.62 16.03 -8.79
N ARG A 87 -8.55 15.31 -9.14
CA ARG A 87 -8.53 14.32 -10.22
C ARG A 87 -8.06 12.98 -9.69
N GLU A 88 -8.96 11.98 -9.65
CA GLU A 88 -8.64 10.66 -9.07
C GLU A 88 -7.38 10.02 -9.70
N ASP A 89 -7.22 10.14 -11.02
CA ASP A 89 -6.07 9.57 -11.75
C ASP A 89 -4.73 10.20 -11.36
N LEU A 90 -4.76 11.44 -10.86
CA LEU A 90 -3.57 12.16 -10.40
C LEU A 90 -3.45 12.16 -8.87
N THR A 91 -4.48 11.76 -8.13
CA THR A 91 -4.52 11.78 -6.67
C THR A 91 -4.42 10.36 -6.11
N VAL A 92 -3.17 9.90 -5.92
CA VAL A 92 -2.82 8.54 -5.51
C VAL A 92 -3.57 8.06 -4.25
N PRO A 93 -3.69 8.83 -3.15
CA PRO A 93 -4.40 8.38 -1.95
C PRO A 93 -5.87 8.03 -2.21
N VAL A 94 -6.56 8.85 -3.00
CA VAL A 94 -7.98 8.64 -3.34
C VAL A 94 -8.16 7.45 -4.29
N SER A 95 -7.29 7.34 -5.29
CA SER A 95 -7.26 6.18 -6.20
C SER A 95 -6.99 4.87 -5.45
N ALA A 96 -6.04 4.90 -4.51
CA ALA A 96 -5.71 3.76 -3.66
C ALA A 96 -6.90 3.36 -2.78
N LEU A 97 -7.57 4.31 -2.11
CA LEU A 97 -8.75 4.06 -1.29
C LEU A 97 -9.88 3.38 -2.07
N ARG A 98 -10.22 3.89 -3.27
CA ARG A 98 -11.27 3.27 -4.09
C ARG A 98 -10.86 1.89 -4.58
N THR A 99 -9.60 1.76 -5.03
CA THR A 99 -9.08 0.50 -5.56
C THR A 99 -9.04 -0.59 -4.49
N SER A 100 -8.57 -0.26 -3.27
CA SER A 100 -8.56 -1.18 -2.14
C SER A 100 -9.98 -1.52 -1.70
N ALA A 101 -10.88 -0.54 -1.59
CA ALA A 101 -12.29 -0.79 -1.23
C ALA A 101 -12.97 -1.77 -2.21
N ARG A 102 -12.65 -1.67 -3.51
CA ARG A 102 -13.13 -2.62 -4.52
C ARG A 102 -12.51 -4.00 -4.35
N ARG A 103 -11.19 -4.10 -4.13
CA ARG A 103 -10.49 -5.39 -3.90
C ARG A 103 -10.95 -6.09 -2.62
N LEU A 104 -11.27 -5.31 -1.59
CA LEU A 104 -11.87 -5.78 -0.34
C LEU A 104 -13.33 -6.21 -0.51
N GLY A 105 -13.93 -5.98 -1.68
CA GLY A 105 -15.31 -6.32 -1.95
C GLY A 105 -16.31 -5.45 -1.18
N LEU A 106 -15.92 -4.25 -0.76
CA LEU A 106 -16.80 -3.29 -0.06
C LEU A 106 -17.66 -2.50 -1.06
N VAL A 107 -17.12 -2.24 -2.25
CA VAL A 107 -17.82 -1.52 -3.33
C VAL A 107 -17.73 -2.29 -4.66
N ARG A 108 -18.66 -2.01 -5.56
CA ARG A 108 -18.68 -2.55 -6.94
C ARG A 108 -19.10 -1.46 -7.92
N VAL A 109 -18.68 -1.59 -9.18
CA VAL A 109 -19.12 -0.71 -10.27
C VAL A 109 -20.18 -1.43 -11.08
N HIS A 110 -21.30 -0.76 -11.34
CA HIS A 110 -22.36 -1.23 -12.22
C HIS A 110 -22.85 -0.08 -13.10
N ARG A 111 -22.77 -0.25 -14.44
CA ARG A 111 -23.25 0.74 -15.44
C ARG A 111 -22.78 2.19 -15.16
N GLY A 112 -21.50 2.36 -14.83
CA GLY A 112 -20.92 3.68 -14.54
C GLY A 112 -21.31 4.27 -13.17
N VAL A 113 -21.95 3.50 -12.30
CA VAL A 113 -22.28 3.89 -10.93
C VAL A 113 -21.48 3.02 -9.96
N LEU A 114 -20.83 3.66 -8.99
CA LEU A 114 -20.20 2.99 -7.87
C LEU A 114 -21.27 2.72 -6.80
N LEU A 115 -21.40 1.47 -6.39
CA LEU A 115 -22.40 1.00 -5.44
C LEU A 115 -21.72 0.29 -4.28
N GLN A 116 -22.33 0.36 -3.10
CA GLN A 116 -21.95 -0.53 -2.01
C GLN A 116 -22.27 -2.00 -2.34
N SER A 117 -21.38 -2.90 -1.96
CA SER A 117 -21.67 -4.34 -1.95
C SER A 117 -22.57 -4.70 -0.76
N VAL A 118 -22.98 -5.96 -0.67
CA VAL A 118 -23.69 -6.47 0.53
C VAL A 118 -22.79 -6.35 1.77
N ALA A 119 -21.50 -6.69 1.65
CA ALA A 119 -20.55 -6.56 2.75
C ALA A 119 -20.32 -5.08 3.12
N GLY A 120 -20.18 -4.20 2.12
CA GLY A 120 -20.02 -2.76 2.36
C GLY A 120 -21.20 -2.15 3.11
N ARG A 121 -22.44 -2.50 2.73
CA ARG A 121 -23.65 -2.09 3.47
C ARG A 121 -23.64 -2.57 4.92
N ARG A 122 -23.34 -3.86 5.13
CA ARG A 122 -23.37 -4.48 6.46
C ARG A 122 -22.33 -3.86 7.39
N LEU A 123 -21.15 -3.53 6.88
CA LEU A 123 -19.98 -3.14 7.68
C LEU A 123 -19.77 -1.62 7.79
N ALA A 124 -20.59 -0.80 7.12
CA ALA A 124 -20.41 0.66 7.12
C ALA A 124 -20.48 1.26 8.54
N GLU A 125 -21.35 0.72 9.38
CA GLU A 125 -21.58 1.17 10.77
C GLU A 125 -20.95 0.25 11.83
N ASP A 126 -20.17 -0.74 11.40
CA ASP A 126 -19.51 -1.72 12.28
C ASP A 126 -17.97 -1.60 12.11
N PRO A 127 -17.31 -0.66 12.81
CA PRO A 127 -15.87 -0.46 12.68
C PRO A 127 -15.04 -1.71 13.04
N ASP A 128 -15.44 -2.46 14.07
CA ASP A 128 -14.75 -3.69 14.48
C ASP A 128 -14.89 -4.78 13.40
N GLY A 129 -16.11 -5.00 12.91
CA GLY A 129 -16.35 -5.94 11.83
C GLY A 129 -15.67 -5.54 10.52
N LEU A 130 -15.58 -4.23 10.24
CA LEU A 130 -14.87 -3.71 9.06
C LEU A 130 -13.37 -3.95 9.17
N TRP A 131 -12.78 -3.73 10.36
CA TRP A 131 -11.38 -4.06 10.61
C TRP A 131 -11.11 -5.55 10.39
N GLN A 132 -11.91 -6.43 11.01
CA GLN A 132 -11.75 -7.88 10.85
C GLN A 132 -11.91 -8.31 9.40
N HIS A 133 -12.85 -7.70 8.66
CA HIS A 133 -13.05 -7.96 7.24
C HIS A 133 -11.85 -7.56 6.38
N ILE A 134 -11.19 -6.45 6.72
CA ILE A 134 -9.97 -5.96 6.05
C ILE A 134 -8.80 -6.90 6.37
N ALA A 135 -8.57 -7.17 7.66
CA ALA A 135 -7.49 -8.04 8.12
C ALA A 135 -7.55 -9.43 7.46
N ALA A 136 -8.75 -10.02 7.39
CA ALA A 136 -8.96 -11.34 6.79
C ALA A 136 -8.73 -11.41 5.27
N ARG A 137 -8.61 -10.27 4.58
CA ARG A 137 -8.42 -10.19 3.11
C ARG A 137 -7.03 -9.71 2.70
N LEU A 138 -6.22 -9.30 3.67
CA LEU A 138 -4.85 -8.92 3.40
C LEU A 138 -3.97 -10.17 3.18
N PRO A 139 -2.95 -10.09 2.32
CA PRO A 139 -2.55 -8.94 1.50
C PRO A 139 -3.37 -8.75 0.22
N LEU A 140 -3.52 -7.49 -0.23
CA LEU A 140 -4.25 -7.15 -1.46
C LEU A 140 -3.39 -7.33 -2.72
N GLY A 141 -3.18 -8.57 -3.14
CA GLY A 141 -2.44 -8.94 -4.36
C GLY A 141 -3.24 -9.86 -5.27
N SER A 142 -2.89 -9.87 -6.56
CA SER A 142 -3.46 -10.80 -7.54
C SER A 142 -2.44 -11.81 -8.07
N ARG A 143 -1.15 -11.44 -8.05
CA ARG A 143 -0.04 -12.28 -8.47
C ARG A 143 0.67 -12.85 -7.26
N ASP A 144 1.27 -14.03 -7.41
CA ASP A 144 2.04 -14.70 -6.36
C ASP A 144 3.10 -13.79 -5.73
N VAL A 145 3.85 -13.06 -6.56
CA VAL A 145 4.86 -12.10 -6.09
C VAL A 145 4.24 -10.96 -5.28
N GLU A 146 3.06 -10.47 -5.64
CA GLU A 146 2.36 -9.39 -4.92
C GLU A 146 1.86 -9.89 -3.57
N LEU A 147 1.30 -11.11 -3.53
CA LEU A 147 0.84 -11.74 -2.29
C LEU A 147 2.02 -11.99 -1.34
N GLN A 148 3.12 -12.56 -1.85
CA GLN A 148 4.31 -12.84 -1.05
C GLN A 148 4.98 -11.55 -0.54
N ALA A 149 5.07 -10.52 -1.39
CA ALA A 149 5.54 -9.20 -0.97
C ALA A 149 4.64 -8.59 0.12
N GLY A 150 3.32 -8.74 0.00
CA GLY A 150 2.37 -8.27 1.00
C GLY A 150 2.52 -8.98 2.35
N VAL A 151 2.70 -10.31 2.36
CA VAL A 151 2.99 -11.05 3.61
C VAL A 151 4.29 -10.56 4.25
N LEU A 152 5.35 -10.41 3.46
CA LEU A 152 6.65 -9.90 3.94
C LEU A 152 6.53 -8.49 4.51
N TRP A 153 5.73 -7.63 3.88
CA TRP A 153 5.46 -6.28 4.37
C TRP A 153 4.73 -6.29 5.71
N LEU A 154 3.70 -7.13 5.85
CA LEU A 154 2.97 -7.29 7.11
C LEU A 154 3.86 -7.83 8.23
N LEU A 155 4.74 -8.79 7.93
CA LEU A 155 5.74 -9.28 8.88
C LEU A 155 6.72 -8.18 9.29
N ALA A 156 7.15 -7.33 8.35
CA ALA A 156 8.02 -6.19 8.66
C ALA A 156 7.33 -5.19 9.60
N ILE A 157 6.06 -4.88 9.38
CA ILE A 157 5.25 -4.04 10.28
C ILE A 157 5.13 -4.68 11.66
N ALA A 158 4.74 -5.95 11.73
CA ALA A 158 4.57 -6.68 13.00
C ALA A 158 5.88 -6.74 13.80
N ALA A 159 7.00 -6.98 13.11
CA ALA A 159 8.34 -6.96 13.70
C ALA A 159 8.92 -5.55 13.91
N ARG A 160 8.10 -4.49 13.71
CA ARG A 160 8.47 -3.07 13.87
C ARG A 160 9.76 -2.69 13.15
N ARG A 161 9.93 -3.17 11.91
CA ARG A 161 11.09 -2.84 11.08
C ARG A 161 10.93 -1.43 10.49
N PRO A 162 11.96 -0.57 10.58
CA PRO A 162 11.89 0.81 10.07
C PRO A 162 11.99 0.88 8.54
N ASP A 163 12.46 -0.18 7.88
CA ASP A 163 12.62 -0.29 6.42
C ASP A 163 11.95 -1.57 5.92
N PRO A 164 10.60 -1.57 5.78
CA PRO A 164 9.86 -2.70 5.24
C PRO A 164 10.25 -3.06 3.80
N GLU A 165 10.64 -2.09 2.97
CA GLU A 165 11.06 -2.30 1.59
C GLU A 165 12.27 -3.23 1.51
N HIS A 166 13.27 -3.02 2.38
CA HIS A 166 14.44 -3.89 2.46
C HIS A 166 14.09 -5.32 2.86
N VAL A 167 13.17 -5.48 3.82
CA VAL A 167 12.67 -6.80 4.24
C VAL A 167 11.97 -7.51 3.10
N VAL A 168 11.11 -6.82 2.36
CA VAL A 168 10.43 -7.36 1.18
C VAL A 168 11.45 -7.77 0.12
N ALA A 169 12.43 -6.93 -0.20
CA ALA A 169 13.45 -7.25 -1.19
C ALA A 169 14.29 -8.49 -0.80
N LEU A 170 14.70 -8.58 0.47
CA LEU A 170 15.44 -9.73 1.01
C LEU A 170 14.59 -11.01 0.96
N GLY A 171 13.35 -10.93 1.45
CA GLY A 171 12.43 -12.06 1.49
C GLY A 171 12.08 -12.57 0.09
N LEU A 172 11.78 -11.67 -0.85
CA LEU A 172 11.51 -12.05 -2.24
C LEU A 172 12.72 -12.76 -2.88
N ARG A 173 13.94 -12.27 -2.64
CA ARG A 173 15.16 -12.96 -3.10
C ARG A 173 15.29 -14.35 -2.50
N ALA A 174 15.04 -14.51 -1.20
CA ALA A 174 15.08 -15.82 -0.53
C ALA A 174 13.99 -16.77 -1.05
N LEU A 175 12.82 -16.24 -1.43
CA LEU A 175 11.74 -16.97 -2.11
C LEU A 175 12.03 -17.25 -3.60
N GLY A 176 13.23 -16.92 -4.08
CA GLY A 176 13.66 -17.19 -5.46
C GLY A 176 13.16 -16.20 -6.49
N TRP A 177 12.52 -15.10 -6.08
CA TRP A 177 12.23 -14.00 -6.99
C TRP A 177 13.51 -13.22 -7.25
N VAL A 178 14.07 -13.43 -8.42
CA VAL A 178 15.18 -12.62 -8.93
C VAL A 178 14.57 -11.57 -9.86
N GLY A 179 14.95 -10.30 -9.65
CA GLY A 179 14.54 -9.21 -10.52
C GLY A 179 14.92 -9.56 -11.95
N GLY A 180 13.92 -9.83 -12.79
CA GLY A 180 14.14 -10.05 -14.21
C GLY A 180 14.62 -8.76 -14.85
N THR A 181 15.92 -8.51 -14.89
CA THR A 181 16.50 -7.69 -15.94
C THR A 181 16.26 -8.45 -17.24
N GLY A 182 15.22 -8.02 -17.96
CA GLY A 182 14.58 -8.71 -19.07
C GLY A 182 15.43 -9.75 -19.81
N ASP A 183 15.16 -11.02 -19.53
CA ASP A 183 15.17 -12.04 -20.57
C ASP A 183 13.76 -12.63 -20.65
N ARG A 184 13.12 -12.44 -21.80
CA ARG A 184 11.93 -13.21 -22.17
C ARG A 184 12.39 -14.61 -22.47
N ARG A 185 12.50 -15.44 -21.44
CA ARG A 185 12.21 -16.88 -21.42
C ARG A 185 12.86 -17.47 -20.16
N THR A 186 12.04 -17.89 -19.23
CA THR A 186 12.20 -19.24 -18.69
C THR A 186 10.82 -19.75 -18.32
N ARG A 187 10.36 -20.73 -19.12
CA ARG A 187 9.47 -21.76 -18.61
C ARG A 187 10.14 -22.32 -17.37
N GLN A 188 9.40 -22.40 -16.28
CA GLN A 188 9.82 -23.09 -15.08
C GLN A 188 10.12 -24.55 -15.47
N THR A 189 11.38 -24.96 -15.34
CA THR A 189 11.74 -26.36 -15.21
C THR A 189 12.28 -26.56 -13.80
N PRO A 190 11.73 -27.51 -13.03
CA PRO A 190 12.28 -27.82 -11.71
C PRO A 190 13.67 -28.41 -11.89
N VAL A 191 14.67 -27.80 -11.25
CA VAL A 191 15.99 -28.44 -11.08
C VAL A 191 15.76 -29.65 -10.17
N ARG A 192 15.65 -30.83 -10.78
CA ARG A 192 15.83 -32.10 -10.08
C ARG A 192 17.30 -32.20 -9.70
N SER A 193 17.59 -32.02 -8.42
CA SER A 193 18.86 -32.43 -7.81
C SER A 193 18.95 -33.96 -7.84
N SER A 194 19.49 -34.51 -8.93
CA SER A 194 19.94 -35.90 -8.96
C SER A 194 21.41 -35.93 -8.56
N ALA A 195 21.64 -36.16 -7.28
CA ALA A 195 22.91 -36.64 -6.79
C ALA A 195 23.23 -37.97 -7.47
N THR A 196 24.16 -37.97 -8.41
CA THR A 196 24.84 -39.21 -8.81
C THR A 196 26.31 -38.90 -9.00
N ARG A 197 27.13 -39.35 -8.05
CA ARG A 197 28.58 -39.50 -8.26
C ARG A 197 28.79 -40.40 -9.47
N ARG A 198 29.47 -39.92 -10.50
CA ARG A 198 30.16 -40.81 -11.45
C ARG A 198 31.61 -40.37 -11.60
N ARG A 199 32.48 -41.37 -11.44
CA ARG A 199 33.92 -41.34 -11.65
C ARG A 199 34.23 -40.84 -13.05
N CYS A 200 35.27 -40.01 -13.16
CA CYS A 200 35.95 -39.77 -14.42
C CYS A 200 36.71 -41.04 -14.83
N SER A 201 36.42 -41.54 -16.04
CA SER A 201 37.36 -42.34 -16.81
C SER A 201 37.55 -41.68 -18.17
N THR A 202 38.81 -41.62 -18.57
CA THR A 202 39.41 -41.07 -19.78
C THR A 202 38.75 -41.53 -21.09
N GLY A 203 38.70 -40.62 -22.07
CA GLY A 203 38.38 -40.93 -23.45
C GLY A 203 38.15 -39.67 -24.29
N SER A 204 39.15 -39.30 -25.09
CA SER A 204 39.03 -38.31 -26.17
C SER A 204 38.21 -38.91 -27.32
N VAL A 205 37.39 -38.09 -27.99
CA VAL A 205 37.23 -38.05 -29.47
C VAL A 205 36.56 -36.71 -29.86
N SER A 206 37.07 -36.13 -30.94
CA SER A 206 36.71 -34.87 -31.58
C SER A 206 35.36 -34.85 -32.32
N LEU A 207 34.70 -33.67 -32.29
CA LEU A 207 33.83 -32.93 -33.25
C LEU A 207 33.10 -33.66 -34.40
N PRO A 208 31.94 -33.13 -34.88
CA PRO A 208 32.01 -32.12 -35.94
C PRO A 208 31.06 -30.91 -35.82
N VAL A 209 31.52 -29.87 -36.53
CA VAL A 209 30.91 -28.59 -36.89
C VAL A 209 29.57 -28.77 -37.60
N ALA A 210 28.59 -27.91 -37.30
CA ALA A 210 27.41 -27.68 -38.13
C ALA A 210 27.27 -26.19 -38.46
N VAL A 211 27.19 -25.93 -39.76
CA VAL A 211 27.10 -24.63 -40.44
C VAL A 211 25.63 -24.16 -40.51
N CYS A 212 25.47 -22.83 -40.57
CA CYS A 212 24.27 -21.97 -40.62
C CYS A 212 23.18 -22.37 -41.66
N PRO A 213 21.93 -21.85 -41.55
CA PRO A 213 21.55 -20.48 -42.01
C PRO A 213 20.57 -19.77 -41.04
N GLY A 214 20.42 -18.45 -40.91
CA GLY A 214 20.46 -17.37 -41.88
C GLY A 214 19.03 -16.84 -42.11
N SER A 215 18.62 -15.73 -41.45
CA SER A 215 17.67 -14.75 -42.02
C SER A 215 17.34 -13.55 -41.11
N SER A 216 17.62 -12.36 -41.65
CA SER A 216 16.89 -11.08 -41.54
C SER A 216 16.68 -10.43 -40.17
N ASN A 217 17.67 -9.60 -39.84
CA ASN A 217 17.64 -8.50 -38.89
C ASN A 217 16.85 -7.30 -39.49
N ARG A 218 15.66 -6.97 -38.95
CA ARG A 218 15.03 -5.64 -39.09
C ARG A 218 14.90 -5.00 -37.72
N ARG A 219 15.95 -4.25 -37.34
CA ARG A 219 15.94 -3.32 -36.21
C ARG A 219 15.18 -2.04 -36.60
N SER A 220 13.96 -1.89 -36.10
CA SER A 220 13.32 -0.58 -35.98
C SER A 220 13.89 0.14 -34.76
N ARG A 221 14.84 1.04 -35.02
CA ARG A 221 15.37 2.03 -34.08
C ARG A 221 14.24 2.96 -33.63
N TRP A 222 13.99 3.04 -32.32
CA TRP A 222 13.28 4.17 -31.72
C TRP A 222 14.31 5.19 -31.22
N PRO A 223 14.12 6.50 -31.45
CA PRO A 223 15.13 7.50 -31.15
C PRO A 223 15.26 7.77 -29.65
N VAL A 224 16.49 7.68 -29.16
CA VAL A 224 16.89 8.13 -27.83
C VAL A 224 16.83 9.65 -27.81
N ARG A 225 15.84 10.23 -27.12
CA ARG A 225 15.83 11.67 -26.81
C ARG A 225 16.94 11.93 -25.79
N ARG A 226 17.94 12.71 -26.20
CA ARG A 226 18.92 13.34 -25.29
C ARG A 226 18.16 14.30 -24.38
N CYS A 227 18.20 14.05 -23.07
CA CYS A 227 17.86 15.06 -22.07
C CYS A 227 19.05 16.01 -21.95
N SER A 228 18.85 17.26 -22.36
CA SER A 228 19.78 18.37 -22.08
C SER A 228 19.64 18.79 -20.62
N ALA A 229 20.77 18.97 -19.95
CA ALA A 229 20.84 19.44 -18.55
C ALA A 229 20.26 20.87 -18.39
N PRO A 230 19.61 21.19 -17.26
CA PRO A 230 19.19 22.55 -16.98
C PRO A 230 20.39 23.44 -16.61
N ARG A 231 20.48 24.58 -17.29
CA ARG A 231 21.42 25.68 -16.99
C ARG A 231 21.05 26.31 -15.65
N SER A 232 22.04 26.43 -14.77
CA SER A 232 22.05 27.29 -13.60
C SER A 232 21.98 28.77 -14.01
N ASN A 233 21.13 29.57 -13.35
CA ASN A 233 21.31 31.02 -13.31
C ASN A 233 21.11 31.53 -11.86
N PRO A 234 21.99 32.40 -11.32
CA PRO A 234 21.98 32.80 -9.92
C PRO A 234 21.31 34.17 -9.68
N ARG A 235 21.08 34.47 -8.39
CA ARG A 235 20.83 35.78 -7.71
C ARG A 235 19.37 36.10 -7.28
N LEU A 236 19.05 35.74 -6.02
CA LEU A 236 18.76 36.57 -4.82
C LEU A 236 18.10 37.97 -4.99
N PRO A 237 17.29 38.48 -4.03
CA PRO A 237 17.63 38.49 -2.60
C PRO A 237 16.52 38.28 -1.55
N HIS A 238 17.03 38.05 -0.34
CA HIS A 238 16.39 37.94 0.97
C HIS A 238 15.40 39.08 1.29
N ARG A 239 14.24 38.71 1.84
CA ARG A 239 13.49 39.56 2.78
C ARG A 239 13.26 38.80 4.07
N ARG A 240 13.94 39.25 5.12
CA ARG A 240 13.68 38.91 6.52
C ARG A 240 12.33 39.51 6.90
N ALA A 241 11.39 38.68 7.36
CA ALA A 241 10.25 39.14 8.14
C ALA A 241 10.55 38.83 9.61
N THR A 242 10.64 39.89 10.39
CA THR A 242 10.80 39.92 11.84
C THR A 242 9.57 39.34 12.53
N VAL A 243 9.77 38.36 13.41
CA VAL A 243 8.80 37.95 14.42
C VAL A 243 9.27 38.53 15.75
N SER A 244 8.42 39.33 16.39
CA SER A 244 8.53 39.65 17.82
C SER A 244 7.23 39.21 18.51
N PRO A 245 7.33 38.54 19.68
CA PRO A 245 6.18 38.07 20.45
C PRO A 245 5.77 39.10 21.51
N SER A 246 4.48 39.24 21.78
CA SER A 246 4.00 39.98 22.95
C SER A 246 2.94 39.15 23.70
N SER A 247 3.45 38.48 24.74
CA SER A 247 2.94 38.49 26.13
C SER A 247 1.45 38.24 26.41
N SER A 248 1.20 37.06 26.98
CA SER A 248 0.17 36.82 28.01
C SER A 248 0.39 37.67 29.26
N PRO A 249 -0.64 37.86 30.09
CA PRO A 249 -0.43 37.56 31.50
C PRO A 249 -1.57 36.76 32.14
N SER A 250 -1.14 35.83 32.99
CA SER A 250 -1.89 35.16 34.05
C SER A 250 -2.58 36.13 35.00
N ARG A 251 -3.75 35.75 35.53
CA ARG A 251 -4.09 35.75 36.97
C ARG A 251 -5.53 35.28 37.19
N SER A 252 -5.69 34.16 37.89
CA SER A 252 -6.85 33.93 38.77
C SER A 252 -6.65 34.75 40.06
N PRO A 253 -7.72 35.10 40.77
CA PRO A 253 -8.01 34.33 41.98
C PRO A 253 -9.49 34.08 42.28
N THR A 254 -9.68 33.02 43.05
CA THR A 254 -10.81 32.58 43.86
C THR A 254 -11.48 33.72 44.66
N SER A 255 -12.82 33.78 44.71
CA SER A 255 -13.62 33.42 45.90
C SER A 255 -15.06 33.99 45.93
N THR A 256 -15.93 33.16 46.52
CA THR A 256 -17.10 33.46 47.37
C THR A 256 -18.48 33.89 46.81
N LEU A 257 -19.44 33.00 47.08
CA LEU A 257 -20.78 33.20 47.70
C LEU A 257 -21.78 34.18 47.05
N ARG A 258 -22.91 33.64 46.59
CA ARG A 258 -24.22 33.88 47.26
C ARG A 258 -25.32 32.94 46.76
N CYS A 259 -25.94 32.24 47.71
CA CYS A 259 -27.32 31.78 47.62
C CYS A 259 -28.27 32.99 47.70
N GLY A 260 -29.38 32.93 46.97
CA GLY A 260 -30.47 33.89 47.07
C GLY A 260 -31.64 33.44 46.22
N GLY A 261 -32.62 32.79 46.86
CA GLY A 261 -33.83 32.30 46.21
C GLY A 261 -34.77 33.41 45.73
N GLY A 262 -35.74 33.00 44.92
CA GLY A 262 -36.83 33.83 44.42
C GLY A 262 -37.43 33.17 43.17
N SER A 263 -38.27 32.15 43.33
CA SER A 263 -39.73 32.28 43.40
C SER A 263 -40.42 32.32 42.03
N ARG A 264 -41.52 31.55 41.95
CA ARG A 264 -42.69 31.63 41.04
C ARG A 264 -42.76 30.62 39.87
N CYS A 265 -43.58 29.60 40.13
CA CYS A 265 -44.64 29.05 39.25
C CYS A 265 -45.37 30.14 38.43
N PRO A 266 -46.04 29.87 37.28
CA PRO A 266 -47.09 28.82 37.21
C PRO A 266 -47.28 28.11 35.85
N GLY A 267 -48.15 27.09 35.84
CA GLY A 267 -49.12 26.93 34.76
C GLY A 267 -49.44 25.52 34.28
N ARG A 268 -50.48 24.93 34.92
CA ARG A 268 -51.40 23.87 34.45
C ARG A 268 -50.89 22.44 34.26
#